data_AF-A0A7J9VJ84-F1
#
_entry.id   AF-A0A7J9VJ84-F1
#
_cell.length_a   1.000
_cell.length_b   1.000
_cell.length_c   1.000
_cell.angle_alpha   90.00
_cell.angle_beta   90.00
_cell.angle_gamma   90.00
#
_symmetry.space_group_name_H-M   'P 1'
#
loop_
_entity.id
_entity.type
_entity.pdbx_description
1 polymer ?
#
loop_
_entity_poly.entity_id
_entity_poly.type
_entity_poly.pdbx_seq_one_letter_code
_entity_poly.pdbx_strand_id
1 'polypeptide(L)' 'PFFWTDQYGKRVQLVGSPSLSDDFCVVEGSFAQGRMIAEYRRHGSISGMVLVNAPDRLATARAALASSSVVA' A
#
# COMPACT_ATOMS: atom_id res chain seq x y z
N PRO A 1 -10.63 -0.89 4.02
CA PRO A 1 -10.73 -2.24 3.43
C PRO A 1 -9.38 -2.97 3.43
N PHE A 2 -9.36 -4.30 3.30
CA PHE A 2 -8.13 -5.10 3.24
C PHE A 2 -8.32 -6.32 2.34
N PHE A 3 -7.33 -6.62 1.51
CA PHE A 3 -7.24 -7.92 0.83
C PHE A 3 -5.79 -8.37 0.71
N TRP A 4 -5.61 -9.63 0.35
CA TRP A 4 -4.33 -10.16 -0.04
C TRP A 4 -4.48 -11.19 -1.17
N THR A 5 -3.41 -11.41 -1.89
CA THR A 5 -3.31 -12.41 -2.95
C THR A 5 -1.87 -12.90 -3.05
N ASP A 6 -1.69 -14.18 -3.34
CA ASP A 6 -0.39 -14.73 -3.71
C ASP A 6 -0.36 -14.91 -5.22
N GLN A 7 0.49 -14.14 -5.90
CA GLN A 7 0.65 -14.16 -7.35
C GLN A 7 2.12 -14.34 -7.70
N TYR A 8 2.43 -15.34 -8.53
CA TYR A 8 3.80 -15.57 -9.02
C TYR A 8 4.87 -15.65 -7.90
N GLY A 9 4.52 -16.24 -6.75
CA GLY A 9 5.42 -16.33 -5.59
C GLY A 9 5.63 -15.01 -4.84
N LYS A 10 4.77 -14.01 -5.08
CA LYS A 10 4.74 -12.74 -4.35
C LYS A 10 3.45 -12.63 -3.55
N ARG A 11 3.60 -12.43 -2.24
CA ARG A 11 2.48 -12.08 -1.39
C ARG A 11 2.20 -10.60 -1.49
N VAL A 12 1.07 -10.25 -2.10
CA VAL A 12 0.60 -8.87 -2.24
C VAL A 12 -0.52 -8.64 -1.23
N GLN A 13 -0.40 -7.60 -0.43
CA GLN A 13 -1.39 -7.20 0.57
C GLN A 13 -1.76 -5.73 0.31
N LEU A 14 -3.06 -5.44 0.23
CA LEU A 14 -3.56 -4.07 0.06
C LEU A 14 -4.39 -3.65 1.26
N VAL A 15 -4.13 -2.46 1.80
CA VAL A 15 -4.98 -1.77 2.76
C VAL A 15 -5.54 -0.49 2.13
N GLY A 16 -6.79 -0.14 2.45
CA GLY A 16 -7.45 1.05 1.93
C GLY A 16 -8.25 0.80 0.64
N SER A 17 -8.50 1.87 -0.10
CA SER A 17 -9.35 1.90 -1.28
C SER A 17 -8.78 2.85 -2.35
N PRO A 18 -7.64 2.48 -2.95
CA PRO A 18 -7.01 3.29 -3.98
C PRO A 18 -7.86 3.33 -5.26
N SER A 19 -7.76 4.44 -5.99
CA SER A 19 -8.29 4.65 -7.35
C SER A 19 -7.16 4.55 -8.37
N LEU A 20 -7.50 4.31 -9.64
CA LEU A 20 -6.57 4.37 -10.76
C LEU A 20 -5.96 5.78 -10.97
N SER A 21 -6.64 6.82 -10.47
CA SER A 21 -6.18 8.21 -10.54
C SER A 21 -5.28 8.61 -9.38
N ASP A 22 -5.06 7.74 -8.39
CA ASP A 22 -4.26 8.08 -7.22
C ASP A 22 -2.76 7.99 -7.56
N ASP A 23 -1.99 8.92 -7.01
CA ASP A 23 -0.53 8.94 -7.17
C ASP A 23 0.08 7.72 -6.49
N PHE A 24 0.99 7.03 -7.18
CA PHE A 24 1.66 5.85 -6.66
C PHE A 24 3.13 6.14 -6.33
N CYS A 25 3.54 5.86 -5.09
CA CYS A 25 4.91 6.09 -4.64
C CYS A 25 5.46 4.90 -3.85
N VAL A 26 6.62 4.37 -4.26
CA VAL A 26 7.35 3.35 -3.49
C VAL A 26 8.11 4.03 -2.35
N VAL A 27 7.81 3.65 -1.12
CA VAL A 27 8.39 4.27 0.09
C VAL A 27 9.44 3.39 0.77
N GLU A 28 9.41 2.08 0.51
CA GLU A 28 10.43 1.14 0.99
C GLU A 28 10.64 0.02 -0.04
N GLY A 29 11.90 -0.35 -0.28
CA GLY A 29 12.27 -1.44 -1.18
C GLY A 29 12.03 -1.11 -2.66
N SER A 30 11.82 -2.15 -3.46
CA SER A 30 11.59 -2.02 -4.90
C SER A 30 11.01 -3.29 -5.51
N PHE A 31 10.39 -3.17 -6.68
CA PHE A 31 9.91 -4.33 -7.43
C PHE A 31 11.05 -5.30 -7.80
N ALA A 32 12.22 -4.77 -8.18
CA ALA A 32 13.39 -5.56 -8.54
C ALA A 32 13.92 -6.43 -7.38
N GLN A 33 13.81 -5.95 -6.14
CA GLN A 33 14.17 -6.71 -4.93
C GLN A 33 13.10 -7.75 -4.55
N GLY A 34 11.92 -7.71 -5.19
CA GLY A 34 10.82 -8.60 -4.86
C GLY A 34 10.19 -8.36 -3.49
N ARG A 35 10.52 -7.24 -2.85
CA ARG A 35 9.91 -6.73 -1.62
C ARG A 35 9.75 -5.22 -1.75
N MET A 36 8.53 -4.73 -1.59
CA MET A 36 8.25 -3.30 -1.66
C MET A 36 7.06 -2.90 -0.80
N ILE A 37 7.04 -1.64 -0.40
CA ILE A 37 5.90 -0.96 0.20
C ILE A 37 5.65 0.29 -0.62
N ALA A 38 4.42 0.49 -1.03
CA ALA A 38 4.02 1.69 -1.77
C ALA A 38 2.71 2.27 -1.26
N GLU A 39 2.62 3.58 -1.37
CA GLU A 39 1.45 4.37 -1.03
C GLU A 39 0.71 4.75 -2.30
N TYR A 40 -0.62 4.71 -2.21
CA TYR A 40 -1.52 5.42 -3.09
C TYR A 40 -1.96 6.69 -2.40
N ARG A 41 -1.88 7.84 -3.09
CA ARG A 41 -2.27 9.14 -2.55
C ARG A 41 -3.33 9.81 -3.41
N ARG A 42 -4.32 10.39 -2.75
CA ARG A 42 -5.35 11.24 -3.35
C ARG A 42 -5.31 12.59 -2.68
N HIS A 43 -5.06 13.64 -3.46
CA HIS A 43 -4.95 15.01 -2.96
C HIS A 43 -3.97 15.16 -1.78
N GLY A 44 -2.83 14.46 -1.86
CA GLY A 44 -1.80 14.47 -0.81
C GLY A 44 -2.02 13.50 0.35
N SER A 45 -3.23 12.98 0.53
CA SER A 45 -3.59 12.02 1.58
C SER A 45 -3.45 10.57 1.10
N ILE A 46 -2.94 9.68 1.94
CA ILE A 46 -2.90 8.24 1.67
C ILE A 46 -4.33 7.69 1.54
N SER A 47 -4.65 7.14 0.37
CA SER A 47 -5.92 6.46 0.05
C SER A 47 -5.82 4.93 0.14
N GLY A 48 -4.62 4.40 0.02
CA GLY A 48 -4.31 2.99 0.21
C GLY A 48 -2.81 2.73 0.24
N MET A 49 -2.43 1.53 0.65
CA MET A 49 -1.04 1.09 0.62
C MET A 49 -0.98 -0.36 0.16
N VAL A 50 0.02 -0.67 -0.66
CA VAL A 50 0.33 -2.03 -1.12
C VAL A 50 1.65 -2.49 -0.53
N LEU A 51 1.68 -3.73 -0.07
CA LEU A 51 2.84 -4.40 0.49
C LEU A 51 3.09 -5.67 -0.31
N VAL A 52 4.31 -5.81 -0.84
CA VAL A 52 4.76 -7.01 -1.53
C VAL A 52 5.83 -7.67 -0.68
N ASN A 53 5.60 -8.90 -0.23
CA ASN A 53 6.51 -9.67 0.62
C ASN A 53 6.98 -8.91 1.88
N ALA A 54 6.12 -8.07 2.46
CA ALA A 54 6.41 -7.26 3.64
C ALA A 54 5.29 -7.38 4.71
N PRO A 55 4.96 -8.59 5.18
CA PRO A 55 3.87 -8.78 6.14
C PRO A 55 4.11 -8.09 7.49
N ASP A 56 5.38 -7.92 7.87
CA ASP A 56 5.85 -7.23 9.07
C ASP A 56 5.43 -5.74 9.11
N ARG A 57 5.12 -5.17 7.94
CA ARG A 57 4.79 -3.75 7.78
C ARG A 57 3.29 -3.47 7.75
N LEU A 58 2.44 -4.51 7.83
CA LEU A 58 0.99 -4.36 7.75
C LEU A 58 0.41 -3.45 8.85
N ALA A 59 0.90 -3.58 10.08
CA ALA A 59 0.45 -2.76 11.20
C ALA A 59 0.79 -1.27 10.98
N THR A 60 2.02 -0.99 10.53
CA THR A 60 2.47 0.36 10.18
C THR A 60 1.64 0.96 9.04
N ALA A 61 1.37 0.18 7.99
CA ALA A 61 0.55 0.63 6.87
C ALA A 61 -0.88 0.99 7.29
N ARG A 62 -1.48 0.20 8.19
CA ARG A 62 -2.81 0.50 8.75
C ARG A 62 -2.80 1.77 9.59
N ALA A 63 -1.76 1.98 10.40
CA ALA A 63 -1.63 3.19 11.21
C ALA A 63 -1.45 4.44 10.34
N ALA A 64 -0.62 4.36 9.30
CA ALA A 64 -0.41 5.44 8.33
C ALA A 64 -1.71 5.80 7.60
N LEU A 65 -2.44 4.80 7.11
CA LEU A 65 -3.75 5.01 6.48
C LEU A 65 -4.77 5.61 7.46
N ALA A 66 -4.84 5.12 8.70
CA ALA A 66 -5.77 5.63 9.71
C ALA A 66 -5.48 7.08 10.13
N SER A 67 -4.21 7.49 10.06
CA SER A 67 -3.78 8.86 10.33
C SER A 67 -4.00 9.80 9.15
N SER A 68 -4.34 9.27 7.98
CA SER A 68 -4.55 10.02 6.74
C SER A 68 -6.03 10.31 6.53
N SER A 69 -6.38 11.60 6.43
CA SER A 69 -7.73 12.02 6.08
C SER A 69 -7.86 12.16 4.56
N VAL A 70 -8.43 11.15 3.91
CA VAL A 70 -8.85 11.28 2.49
C VAL A 70 -10.13 12.12 2.47
N VAL A 71 -10.09 13.26 1.80
CA VAL A 71 -11.31 13.99 1.46
C VAL A 71 -11.95 13.26 0.28
N ALA A 72 -13.19 12.79 0.48
CA ALA A 72 -13.95 12.00 -0.49
C ALA A 72 -14.47 12.87 -1.64
#